data_AF-A0AAE4FND4-F1
#
_entry.id   AF-A0AAE4FND4-F1
#
_cell.length_a   1.000
_cell.length_b   1.000
_cell.length_c   1.000
_cell.angle_alpha   90.00
_cell.angle_beta   90.00
_cell.angle_gamma   90.00
#
_symmetry.space_group_name_H-M   'P 1'
#
loop_
_entity.id
_entity.type
_entity.pdbx_description
1 polymer ?
#
loop_
_entity_poly.entity_id
_entity_poly.type
_entity_poly.pdbx_seq_one_letter_code
_entity_poly.pdbx_strand_id
1 'polypeptide(L)'
;MMPDIKTKLHPTESESSQLLDQVLQKLALTKEINDITLGVLSRGVKDSLTLTLRVSVPTSSGFKVVARFGKNVREIYVNTALTQMELKKLVSETLRFTHDPISQDIPIEEQWLWQNPTTLAIVQDGLKQAQVGHSQYLGDFTQYADLEIED
;
A
#
# COMPACT_ATOMS: atom_id res chain seq x y z
N MET A 1 -24.00 10.65 20.87
CA MET A 1 -22.75 10.02 21.35
C MET A 1 -22.25 9.15 20.21
N MET A 2 -21.34 9.66 19.37
CA MET A 2 -20.74 8.87 18.30
C MET A 2 -19.58 8.05 18.89
N PRO A 3 -19.44 6.76 18.59
CA PRO A 3 -18.29 6.00 19.03
C PRO A 3 -17.05 6.44 18.24
N ASP A 4 -15.95 6.65 18.96
CA ASP A 4 -14.60 6.84 18.46
C ASP A 4 -14.19 5.61 17.62
N ILE A 5 -14.28 5.69 16.30
CA ILE A 5 -13.79 4.64 15.40
C ILE A 5 -12.27 4.82 15.25
N LYS A 6 -11.52 4.47 16.29
CA LYS A 6 -10.10 4.11 16.14
C LYS A 6 -10.00 2.63 15.81
N THR A 7 -10.56 2.23 14.67
CA THR A 7 -10.34 0.87 14.17
C THR A 7 -8.92 0.83 13.62
N LYS A 8 -7.98 0.38 14.45
CA LYS A 8 -6.75 -0.23 13.93
C LYS A 8 -7.22 -1.44 13.14
N LEU A 9 -7.44 -1.28 11.83
CA LEU A 9 -7.68 -2.41 10.93
C LEU A 9 -6.45 -3.31 11.05
N HIS A 10 -6.60 -4.46 11.69
CA HIS A 10 -5.62 -5.53 11.60
C HIS A 10 -5.97 -6.30 10.33
N PRO A 11 -5.09 -6.31 9.31
CA PRO A 11 -5.35 -7.11 8.12
C PRO A 11 -5.54 -8.57 8.53
N THR A 12 -6.60 -9.19 8.02
CA THR A 12 -6.87 -10.60 8.18
C THR A 12 -5.74 -11.43 7.55
N GLU A 13 -5.59 -12.69 7.97
CA GLU A 13 -4.55 -13.58 7.43
C GLU A 13 -4.62 -13.74 5.89
N SER A 14 -5.82 -13.61 5.32
CA SER A 14 -6.06 -13.60 3.87
C SER A 14 -5.49 -12.36 3.18
N GLU A 15 -5.78 -11.16 3.71
CA GLU A 15 -5.28 -9.88 3.18
C GLU A 15 -3.75 -9.80 3.28
N SER A 16 -3.19 -10.41 4.32
CA SER A 16 -1.75 -10.51 4.56
C SER A 16 -1.02 -11.25 3.44
N SER A 17 -1.58 -12.38 2.99
CA SER A 17 -1.02 -13.17 1.90
C SER A 17 -1.12 -12.42 0.58
N GLN A 18 -2.27 -11.78 0.33
CA GLN A 18 -2.50 -10.99 -0.87
C GLN A 18 -1.50 -9.83 -0.99
N LEU A 19 -1.25 -9.09 0.09
CA LEU A 19 -0.26 -8.01 0.09
C LEU A 19 1.15 -8.52 -0.21
N LEU A 20 1.55 -9.67 0.36
CA LEU A 20 2.84 -10.26 0.05
C LEU A 20 2.92 -10.68 -1.43
N ASP A 21 1.88 -11.33 -1.95
CA ASP A 21 1.84 -11.78 -3.34
C ASP A 21 1.95 -10.59 -4.32
N GLN A 22 1.29 -9.46 -4.05
CA GLN A 22 1.43 -8.23 -4.84
C GLN A 22 2.86 -7.67 -4.82
N VAL A 23 3.50 -7.61 -3.65
CA VAL A 23 4.90 -7.16 -3.53
C VAL A 23 5.82 -8.07 -4.36
N LEU A 24 5.62 -9.39 -4.26
CA LEU A 24 6.45 -10.35 -4.98
C LEU A 24 6.24 -10.29 -6.50
N GLN A 25 5.00 -10.13 -6.97
CA GLN A 25 4.71 -9.92 -8.39
C GLN A 25 5.42 -8.67 -8.92
N LYS A 26 5.35 -7.56 -8.19
CA LYS A 26 6.00 -6.31 -8.60
C LYS A 26 7.53 -6.43 -8.62
N LEU A 27 8.11 -7.12 -7.64
CA LEU A 27 9.54 -7.44 -7.64
C LEU A 27 9.91 -8.34 -8.84
N ALA A 28 9.14 -9.38 -9.14
CA ALA A 28 9.39 -10.29 -10.25
C ALA A 28 9.32 -9.61 -11.64
N LEU A 29 8.59 -8.50 -11.77
CA LEU A 29 8.52 -7.70 -13.00
C LEU A 29 9.73 -6.76 -13.18
N THR A 30 10.57 -6.61 -12.16
CA THR A 30 11.76 -5.76 -12.20
C THR A 30 12.88 -6.48 -12.95
N LYS A 31 13.48 -5.85 -13.96
CA LYS A 31 14.46 -6.49 -14.87
C LYS A 31 15.71 -7.01 -14.15
N GLU A 32 16.01 -6.42 -13.01
CA GLU A 32 17.16 -6.73 -12.16
C GLU A 32 16.93 -8.00 -11.30
N ILE A 33 15.70 -8.51 -11.24
CA ILE A 33 15.34 -9.73 -10.54
C ILE A 33 15.15 -10.85 -11.58
N ASN A 34 15.94 -11.91 -11.45
CA ASN A 34 15.91 -13.04 -12.38
C ASN A 34 14.87 -14.08 -11.99
N ASP A 35 14.76 -14.36 -10.68
CA ASP A 35 13.83 -15.34 -10.14
C ASP A 35 13.50 -15.03 -8.67
N ILE A 36 12.30 -15.42 -8.25
CA ILE A 36 11.85 -15.37 -6.87
C ILE A 36 11.29 -16.74 -6.50
N THR A 37 11.93 -17.39 -5.53
CA THR A 37 11.50 -18.70 -5.01
C THR A 37 10.95 -18.54 -3.60
N LEU A 38 9.74 -19.04 -3.36
CA LEU A 38 9.16 -19.10 -2.01
C LEU A 38 9.80 -20.24 -1.21
N GLY A 39 10.19 -19.93 0.02
CA GLY A 39 10.71 -20.88 0.99
C GLY A 39 9.68 -21.23 2.07
N VAL A 40 10.21 -21.75 3.19
CA VAL A 40 9.41 -22.25 4.30
C VAL A 40 8.52 -21.16 4.89
N LEU A 41 7.24 -21.50 5.09
CA LEU A 41 6.32 -20.75 5.93
C LEU A 41 6.44 -21.23 7.38
N SER A 42 6.59 -20.30 8.31
CA SER A 42 6.78 -20.57 9.73
C SER A 42 6.02 -19.55 10.58
N ARG A 43 5.87 -19.85 11.88
CA ARG A 43 5.26 -18.92 12.82
C ARG A 43 6.31 -18.12 13.59
N GLY A 44 6.13 -16.81 13.60
CA GLY A 44 6.88 -15.86 14.40
C GLY A 44 6.42 -15.84 15.85
N VAL A 45 7.34 -15.52 16.75
CA VAL A 45 7.09 -15.39 18.20
C VAL A 45 6.32 -14.11 18.53
N LYS A 46 6.53 -13.05 17.73
CA LYS A 46 5.91 -11.74 17.89
C LYS A 46 4.93 -11.47 16.76
N ASP A 47 3.85 -10.79 17.09
CA ASP A 47 2.84 -10.35 16.14
C ASP A 47 3.27 -9.04 15.47
N SER A 48 3.34 -9.02 14.14
CA SER A 48 3.65 -7.82 13.35
C SER A 48 2.37 -7.19 12.80
N LEU A 49 2.14 -5.92 13.08
CA LEU A 49 0.95 -5.21 12.58
C LEU A 49 1.02 -4.86 11.09
N THR A 50 2.22 -4.89 10.52
CA THR A 50 2.49 -4.52 9.13
C THR A 50 3.35 -5.56 8.43
N LEU A 51 3.28 -5.58 7.09
CA LEU A 51 4.14 -6.42 6.25
C LEU A 51 5.55 -5.82 6.26
N THR A 52 6.53 -6.64 6.63
CA THR A 52 7.93 -6.24 6.59
C THR A 52 8.73 -7.26 5.78
N LEU A 53 9.55 -6.79 4.85
CA LEU A 53 10.51 -7.63 4.13
C LEU A 53 11.92 -7.21 4.54
N ARG A 54 12.69 -8.17 5.06
CA ARG A 54 14.08 -7.94 5.45
C ARG A 54 15.02 -8.76 4.58
N VAL A 55 15.87 -8.09 3.81
CA VAL A 55 17.02 -8.73 3.15
C VAL A 55 17.99 -9.21 4.24
N SER A 56 18.23 -10.52 4.25
CA SER A 56 18.95 -11.23 5.30
C SER A 56 20.38 -11.57 4.86
N VAL A 57 20.63 -12.78 4.41
CA VAL A 57 21.96 -13.31 4.07
C VAL A 57 22.12 -13.46 2.55
N PRO A 58 23.35 -13.30 2.01
CA PRO A 58 23.63 -13.69 0.64
C PRO A 58 23.47 -15.20 0.45
N THR A 59 23.10 -15.59 -0.75
CA THR A 59 23.03 -16.97 -1.22
C THR A 59 23.91 -17.13 -2.46
N SER A 60 24.01 -18.34 -3.02
CA SER A 60 24.84 -18.61 -4.20
C SER A 60 24.52 -17.74 -5.42
N SER A 61 23.29 -17.28 -5.55
CA SER A 61 22.80 -16.53 -6.72
C SER A 61 22.03 -15.26 -6.35
N GLY A 62 22.15 -14.75 -5.12
CA GLY A 62 21.43 -13.55 -4.69
C GLY A 62 21.28 -13.46 -3.18
N PHE A 63 20.06 -13.29 -2.68
CA PHE A 63 19.80 -13.05 -1.25
C PHE A 63 18.55 -13.76 -0.74
N LYS A 64 18.60 -14.15 0.54
CA LYS A 64 17.43 -14.54 1.31
C LYS A 64 16.73 -13.29 1.84
N VAL A 65 15.43 -13.21 1.63
CA VAL A 65 14.52 -12.19 2.16
C VAL A 65 13.55 -12.86 3.13
N VAL A 66 13.29 -12.22 4.26
CA VAL A 66 12.32 -12.72 5.25
C VAL A 66 11.13 -11.77 5.28
N ALA A 67 9.98 -12.26 4.83
CA ALA A 67 8.70 -11.57 4.96
C ALA A 67 8.08 -11.89 6.32
N ARG A 68 7.59 -10.87 7.02
CA ARG A 68 6.86 -11.02 8.28
C ARG A 68 5.59 -10.21 8.24
N PHE A 69 4.49 -10.86 8.60
CA PHE A 69 3.20 -10.24 8.79
C PHE A 69 2.42 -11.01 9.86
N GLY A 70 1.87 -10.31 10.85
CA GLY A 70 1.21 -10.95 11.97
C GLY A 70 2.15 -11.94 12.67
N LYS A 71 1.67 -13.17 12.87
CA LYS A 71 2.46 -14.32 13.35
C LYS A 71 3.11 -15.12 12.22
N ASN A 72 2.97 -14.71 10.96
CA ASN A 72 3.50 -15.44 9.82
C ASN A 72 4.89 -14.92 9.43
N VAL A 73 5.80 -15.85 9.18
CA VAL A 73 7.16 -15.59 8.71
C VAL A 73 7.41 -16.47 7.50
N ARG A 74 7.69 -15.87 6.35
CA ARG A 74 7.99 -16.60 5.12
C ARG A 74 9.40 -16.27 4.66
N GLU A 75 10.17 -17.29 4.35
CA GLU A 75 11.45 -17.13 3.67
C GLU A 75 11.22 -17.01 2.17
N ILE A 76 11.95 -16.12 1.51
CA ILE A 76 11.89 -15.88 0.08
C ILE A 76 13.34 -15.82 -0.41
N TYR A 77 13.64 -16.46 -1.52
CA TYR A 77 14.96 -16.45 -2.13
C TYR A 77 14.88 -15.64 -3.42
N VAL A 78 15.65 -14.56 -3.50
CA VAL A 78 15.66 -13.65 -4.66
C VAL A 78 16.97 -13.85 -5.40
N ASN A 79 16.88 -14.33 -6.64
CA ASN A 79 18.00 -14.42 -7.56
C ASN A 79 18.16 -13.08 -8.29
N THR A 80 19.31 -12.43 -8.11
CA THR A 80 19.55 -11.09 -8.64
C THR A 80 21.06 -10.80 -8.70
N ALA A 81 21.45 -9.96 -9.66
CA ALA A 81 22.80 -9.40 -9.74
C ALA A 81 22.98 -8.14 -8.87
N LEU A 82 21.90 -7.63 -8.25
CA LEU A 82 21.94 -6.44 -7.40
C LEU A 82 22.81 -6.68 -6.16
N THR A 83 23.45 -5.64 -5.69
CA THR A 83 24.08 -5.65 -4.36
C THR A 83 23.01 -5.70 -3.26
N GLN A 84 23.40 -6.10 -2.04
CA GLN A 84 22.48 -6.15 -0.90
C GLN A 84 21.84 -4.79 -0.61
N MET A 85 22.57 -3.68 -0.83
CA MET A 85 22.08 -2.33 -0.60
C MET A 85 21.03 -1.93 -1.64
N GLU A 86 21.27 -2.23 -2.91
CA GLU A 86 20.32 -1.96 -4.00
C GLU A 86 19.06 -2.80 -3.84
N LEU A 87 19.19 -4.08 -3.51
CA LEU A 87 18.03 -4.94 -3.25
C LEU A 87 17.22 -4.42 -2.05
N LYS A 88 17.87 -3.98 -0.97
CA LYS A 88 17.17 -3.36 0.18
C LYS A 88 16.38 -2.14 -0.26
N LYS A 89 17.00 -1.26 -1.05
CA LYS A 89 16.36 -0.05 -1.58
C LYS A 89 15.14 -0.41 -2.43
N LEU A 90 15.29 -1.33 -3.39
CA LEU A 90 14.22 -1.80 -4.26
C LEU A 90 13.04 -2.39 -3.47
N VAL A 91 13.33 -3.26 -2.49
CA VAL A 91 12.30 -3.87 -1.62
C VAL A 91 11.57 -2.80 -0.80
N SER A 92 12.30 -1.84 -0.23
CA SER A 92 11.70 -0.74 0.54
C SER A 92 10.83 0.17 -0.33
N GLU A 93 11.27 0.51 -1.54
CA GLU A 93 10.49 1.29 -2.50
C GLU A 93 9.22 0.55 -2.90
N THR A 94 9.34 -0.73 -3.25
CA THR A 94 8.20 -1.57 -3.64
C THR A 94 7.16 -1.67 -2.52
N LEU A 95 7.59 -1.94 -1.29
CA LEU A 95 6.72 -1.98 -0.11
C LEU A 95 5.99 -0.64 0.10
N ARG A 96 6.67 0.50 -0.09
CA ARG A 96 6.04 1.81 0.07
C ARG A 96 4.88 2.00 -0.90
N PHE A 97 5.05 1.62 -2.16
CA PHE A 97 3.99 1.72 -3.17
C PHE A 97 2.82 0.75 -2.93
N THR A 98 3.08 -0.43 -2.36
CA THR A 98 2.00 -1.39 -2.05
C THR A 98 1.21 -0.97 -0.80
N HIS A 99 1.81 -0.20 0.10
CA HIS A 99 1.16 0.31 1.30
C HIS A 99 0.37 1.61 1.11
N ASP A 100 0.25 2.16 -0.10
CA ASP A 100 -0.62 3.31 -0.34
C ASP A 100 -2.09 2.86 -0.29
N PRO A 101 -2.84 3.17 0.80
CA PRO A 101 -4.21 2.68 0.98
C PRO A 101 -5.19 3.31 -0.02
N ILE A 102 -4.76 4.36 -0.73
CA ILE A 102 -5.58 5.06 -1.70
C ILE A 102 -5.49 4.37 -3.06
N SER A 103 -4.38 3.70 -3.43
CA SER A 103 -4.18 3.29 -4.82
C SER A 103 -4.83 1.97 -5.23
N GLN A 104 -5.24 1.11 -4.29
CA GLN A 104 -5.69 -0.25 -4.63
C GLN A 104 -7.19 -0.36 -4.94
N ASP A 105 -8.02 0.58 -4.48
CA ASP A 105 -9.48 0.54 -4.63
C ASP A 105 -10.07 1.92 -4.98
N ILE A 106 -9.40 2.74 -5.82
CA ILE A 106 -10.07 3.93 -6.37
C ILE A 106 -11.03 3.45 -7.46
N PRO A 107 -12.36 3.61 -7.29
CA PRO A 107 -13.32 3.34 -8.36
C PRO A 107 -12.89 4.08 -9.63
N ILE A 108 -13.11 3.49 -10.80
CA ILE A 108 -12.57 4.06 -12.05
C ILE A 108 -13.08 5.47 -12.32
N GLU A 109 -14.30 5.74 -11.87
CA GLU A 109 -15.00 7.02 -11.85
C GLU A 109 -14.40 8.07 -10.90
N GLU A 110 -13.49 7.70 -10.00
CA GLU A 110 -12.77 8.62 -9.11
C GLU A 110 -11.30 8.83 -9.53
N GLN A 111 -10.79 8.03 -10.48
CA GLN A 111 -9.40 8.13 -10.94
C GLN A 111 -9.09 9.44 -11.68
N TRP A 112 -10.12 10.09 -12.25
CA TRP A 112 -9.95 11.36 -12.98
C TRP A 112 -9.36 12.47 -12.12
N LEU A 113 -9.64 12.48 -10.81
CA LEU A 113 -9.12 13.50 -9.89
C LEU A 113 -7.59 13.47 -9.85
N TRP A 114 -7.01 12.26 -9.86
CA TRP A 114 -5.57 12.05 -9.85
C TRP A 114 -4.90 12.30 -11.20
N GLN A 115 -5.68 12.30 -12.28
CA GLN A 115 -5.21 12.62 -13.64
C GLN A 115 -5.32 14.12 -13.96
N ASN A 116 -6.06 14.90 -13.16
CA ASN A 116 -6.25 16.32 -13.33
C ASN A 116 -5.47 17.12 -12.27
N PRO A 117 -4.24 17.59 -12.58
CA PRO A 117 -3.39 18.27 -11.60
C PRO A 117 -3.99 19.58 -11.08
N THR A 118 -4.79 20.25 -11.90
CA THR A 118 -5.48 21.49 -11.52
C THR A 118 -6.55 21.21 -10.46
N THR A 119 -7.41 20.22 -10.69
CA THR A 119 -8.47 19.85 -9.73
C THR A 119 -7.88 19.32 -8.44
N LEU A 120 -6.84 18.48 -8.52
CA LEU A 120 -6.16 17.95 -7.35
C LEU A 120 -5.58 19.07 -6.47
N ALA A 121 -4.97 20.10 -7.08
CA ALA A 121 -4.44 21.25 -6.34
C ALA A 121 -5.56 22.02 -5.60
N ILE A 122 -6.69 22.25 -6.25
CA ILE A 122 -7.85 22.92 -5.63
C ILE A 122 -8.38 22.13 -4.43
N VAL A 123 -8.53 20.81 -4.57
CA VAL A 123 -8.99 19.93 -3.47
C VAL A 123 -7.99 19.96 -2.31
N GLN A 124 -6.69 19.86 -2.61
CA GLN A 124 -5.64 19.92 -1.58
C GLN A 124 -5.66 21.25 -0.82
N ASP A 125 -5.87 22.37 -1.51
CA ASP A 125 -5.95 23.67 -0.87
C ASP A 125 -7.23 23.81 -0.01
N GLY A 126 -8.36 23.29 -0.48
CA GLY A 126 -9.59 23.20 0.33
C GLY A 126 -9.41 22.36 1.60
N LEU A 127 -8.72 21.22 1.50
CA LEU A 127 -8.40 20.38 2.66
C LEU A 127 -7.49 21.10 3.67
N LYS A 128 -6.49 21.85 3.20
CA LYS A 128 -5.65 22.68 4.07
C LYS A 128 -6.47 23.76 4.78
N GLN A 129 -7.39 24.43 4.06
CA GLN A 129 -8.27 25.44 4.63
C GLN A 129 -9.20 24.85 5.70
N ALA A 130 -9.80 23.68 5.43
CA ALA A 130 -10.63 22.96 6.40
C ALA A 130 -9.85 22.54 7.65
N GLN A 131 -8.61 22.07 7.50
CA GLN A 131 -7.74 21.71 8.64
C GLN A 131 -7.38 22.89 9.54
N VAL A 132 -7.26 24.09 8.97
CA VAL A 132 -6.98 25.34 9.71
C VAL A 132 -8.27 25.92 10.34
N GLY A 133 -9.43 25.27 10.17
CA GLY A 133 -10.72 25.73 10.69
C GLY A 133 -11.37 26.82 9.83
N HIS A 134 -10.84 27.08 8.63
CA HIS A 134 -11.49 27.91 7.62
C HIS A 134 -12.48 27.10 6.78
N SER A 135 -13.42 26.42 7.44
CA SER A 135 -14.56 25.82 6.76
C SER A 135 -15.64 26.89 6.59
N GLN A 136 -15.80 27.40 5.37
CA GLN A 136 -16.96 28.20 5.01
C GLN A 136 -18.11 27.25 4.62
N TYR A 137 -19.26 27.39 5.27
CA TYR A 137 -20.46 26.65 4.89
C TYR A 137 -20.93 27.12 3.52
N LEU A 138 -20.96 26.21 2.54
CA LEU A 138 -21.34 26.52 1.14
C LEU A 138 -22.82 26.25 0.84
N GLY A 139 -23.62 25.92 1.86
CA GLY A 139 -25.04 25.56 1.70
C GLY A 139 -25.30 24.08 1.95
N ASP A 140 -26.58 23.71 1.93
CA ASP A 140 -27.03 22.33 2.06
C ASP A 140 -27.21 21.72 0.67
N PHE A 141 -26.51 20.63 0.40
CA PHE A 141 -26.59 19.94 -0.90
C PHE A 141 -27.96 19.31 -1.16
N THR A 142 -28.81 19.14 -0.13
CA THR A 142 -30.20 18.67 -0.31
C THR A 142 -31.01 19.60 -1.23
N GLN A 143 -30.63 20.88 -1.34
CA GLN A 143 -31.31 21.85 -2.19
C GLN A 143 -31.16 21.57 -3.68
N TYR A 144 -30.20 20.74 -4.08
CA TYR A 144 -29.96 20.34 -5.46
C TYR A 144 -30.47 18.93 -5.78
N ALA A 145 -30.97 18.19 -4.78
CA ALA A 145 -31.47 16.82 -4.96
C ALA A 145 -32.79 16.76 -5.76
N ASP A 146 -33.56 17.85 -5.76
CA ASP A 146 -34.85 17.97 -6.46
C ASP A 146 -34.73 18.61 -7.86
N LEU A 147 -33.52 18.86 -8.35
CA LEU A 147 -33.35 19.32 -9.74
C LEU A 147 -33.55 18.12 -10.67
N GLU A 148 -34.69 18.10 -11.36
CA GLU A 148 -34.90 17.23 -12.52
C GLU A 148 -33.76 17.50 -13.50
N ILE A 149 -32.91 16.50 -13.72
CA ILE A 149 -31.88 16.54 -14.74
C ILE A 149 -32.61 16.44 -16.08
N GLU A 150 -32.75 17.55 -16.79
CA GLU A 150 -33.20 17.53 -18.18
C GLU A 150 -32.12 16.81 -19.03
N ASP A 151 -32.54 15.77 -19.75
CA ASP A 151 -31.73 14.93 -20.65
C ASP A 151 -31.08 15.71 -21.83
#